data_AF-A0A968K6E5-F1
#
_entry.id   AF-A0A968K6E5-F1
#
_cell.length_a   1.000
_cell.length_b   1.000
_cell.length_c   1.000
_cell.angle_alpha   90.00
_cell.angle_beta   90.00
_cell.angle_gamma   90.00
#
_symmetry.space_group_name_H-M   'P 1'
#
loop_
_entity.id
_entity.type
_entity.pdbx_description
1 polymer ?
#
loop_
_entity_poly.entity_id
_entity_poly.type
_entity_poly.pdbx_seq_one_letter_code
_entity_poly.pdbx_strand_id
1 'polypeptide(L)' 'IWVNSRTLLKAGIYGDTPDPKGGEIVRDESGEPTGILKDTAAQPVYKIMKGPTDSRAMILLKRAEMHAHSLGITGI' A
#
# COMPACT_ATOMS: atom_id res chain seq x y z
N ILE A 1 -0.12 1.80 7.71
CA ILE A 1 0.44 0.75 6.83
C ILE A 1 1.93 0.60 7.11
N TRP A 2 2.51 -0.56 6.76
CA TRP A 2 3.96 -0.75 6.80
C TRP A 2 4.49 -0.92 5.37
N VAL A 3 5.56 -0.22 5.04
CA VAL A 3 6.21 -0.26 3.74
C VAL A 3 7.73 -0.35 3.89
N ASN A 4 8.40 -0.80 2.83
CA ASN A 4 9.86 -0.81 2.80
C ASN A 4 10.45 0.56 2.42
N SER A 5 11.75 0.71 2.62
CA SER A 5 12.51 1.92 2.29
C SER A 5 12.37 2.36 0.82
N ARG A 6 12.33 1.43 -0.12
CA ARG A 6 12.14 1.75 -1.55
C ARG A 6 10.80 2.43 -1.83
N THR A 7 9.74 2.01 -1.13
CA THR A 7 8.42 2.63 -1.25
C THR A 7 8.39 4.01 -0.62
N LEU A 8 9.03 4.20 0.54
CA LEU A 8 9.16 5.52 1.19
C LEU A 8 9.81 6.54 0.24
N LEU A 9 10.96 6.17 -0.36
CA LEU A 9 11.66 7.02 -1.33
C LEU A 9 10.78 7.38 -2.53
N LYS A 10 10.06 6.40 -3.11
CA LYS A 10 9.13 6.66 -4.22
C LYS A 10 7.95 7.54 -3.83
N ALA A 11 7.54 7.48 -2.57
CA ALA A 11 6.47 8.30 -2.02
C ALA A 11 6.96 9.69 -1.59
N GLY A 12 8.26 9.99 -1.72
CA GLY A 12 8.86 11.26 -1.31
C GLY A 12 9.02 11.41 0.20
N ILE A 13 9.09 10.29 0.94
CA ILE A 13 9.28 10.27 2.39
C ILE A 13 10.75 9.96 2.68
N TYR A 14 11.40 10.92 3.34
CA TYR A 14 12.79 10.91 3.79
C TYR A 14 12.84 11.24 5.30
N GLY A 15 14.03 11.18 5.93
CA GLY A 15 14.18 11.46 7.36
C GLY A 15 13.72 12.85 7.79
N ASP A 16 13.91 13.86 6.94
CA ASP A 16 13.52 15.25 7.16
C ASP A 16 12.05 15.56 6.78
N THR A 17 11.32 14.59 6.23
CA THR A 17 9.93 14.79 5.83
C THR A 17 9.07 15.00 7.07
N PRO A 18 8.34 16.13 7.22
CA PRO A 18 7.53 16.37 8.40
C PRO A 18 6.28 15.48 8.43
N ASP A 19 5.73 15.27 9.62
CA ASP A 19 4.48 14.55 9.78
C ASP A 19 3.30 15.37 9.21
N PRO A 20 2.41 14.76 8.41
CA PRO A 20 1.24 15.46 7.90
C PRO A 20 0.19 15.67 8.98
N LYS A 21 -0.69 16.65 8.78
CA LYS A 21 -1.81 16.87 9.71
C LYS A 21 -2.67 15.61 9.83
N GLY A 22 -2.84 15.12 11.06
CA GLY A 22 -3.65 13.94 11.36
C GLY A 22 -2.97 12.61 11.04
N GLY A 23 -1.65 12.58 10.84
CA GLY A 23 -0.89 11.36 10.59
C GLY A 23 0.51 11.43 11.19
N GLU A 24 1.21 10.31 11.20
CA GLU A 24 2.54 10.20 11.81
C GLU A 24 3.41 9.26 10.98
N ILE A 25 4.65 9.68 10.71
CA ILE A 25 5.71 8.83 10.16
C ILE A 25 6.53 8.34 11.34
N VAL A 26 6.46 7.04 11.65
CA VAL A 26 7.21 6.50 12.79
C VAL A 26 8.70 6.47 12.44
N ARG A 27 9.51 7.13 13.26
CA ARG A 27 10.97 7.18 13.12
C ARG A 27 11.64 6.36 14.22
N ASP A 28 12.83 5.87 13.93
CA ASP A 28 13.70 5.24 14.93
C ASP A 28 14.49 6.29 15.75
N GLU A 29 15.37 5.82 16.62
CA GLU A 29 16.23 6.67 17.47
C GLU A 29 17.19 7.57 16.68
N SER A 30 17.49 7.22 15.43
CA SER A 30 18.35 8.02 14.54
C SER A 30 17.56 9.07 13.76
N GLY A 31 16.22 9.08 13.89
CA GLY A 31 15.34 9.94 13.12
C GLY A 31 14.99 9.37 11.73
N GLU A 32 15.37 8.13 11.42
CA GLU A 32 15.09 7.53 10.12
C GLU A 32 13.68 6.92 10.09
N PRO A 33 12.93 7.06 8.98
CA PRO A 33 11.59 6.50 8.87
C PRO A 33 11.63 4.96 8.91
N THR A 34 10.97 4.36 9.89
CA THR A 34 10.89 2.89 10.07
C THR A 34 10.06 2.18 8.98
N GLY A 35 9.34 2.95 8.17
CA GLY A 35 8.38 2.46 7.18
C GLY A 35 6.96 2.30 7.71
N ILE A 36 6.71 2.56 8.99
CA ILE A 36 5.36 2.55 9.55
C ILE A 36 4.73 3.95 9.37
N LEU A 37 3.60 4.00 8.68
CA LEU A 37 2.85 5.23 8.36
C LEU A 37 1.46 5.14 8.98
N LYS A 38 1.12 6.08 9.87
CA LYS A 38 -0.18 6.15 10.54
C LYS A 38 -1.10 7.17 9.87
N ASP A 39 -2.36 6.77 9.67
CA ASP A 39 -3.44 7.64 9.18
C ASP A 39 -3.06 8.41 7.89
N THR A 40 -3.14 9.75 7.88
CA THR A 40 -2.89 10.56 6.68
C THR A 40 -1.46 10.45 6.14
N ALA A 41 -0.50 9.99 6.95
CA ALA A 41 0.87 9.70 6.51
C ALA A 41 0.96 8.57 5.47
N ALA A 42 -0.08 7.74 5.34
CA ALA A 42 -0.14 6.71 4.30
C ALA A 42 -0.56 7.27 2.92
N GLN A 43 -1.10 8.49 2.83
CA GLN A 43 -1.62 9.05 1.57
C GLN A 43 -0.59 9.12 0.44
N PRO A 44 0.67 9.56 0.66
CA PRO A 44 1.68 9.59 -0.40
C PRO A 44 1.94 8.20 -1.01
N VAL A 45 1.92 7.16 -0.18
CA VAL A 45 2.05 5.77 -0.64
C VAL A 45 0.84 5.34 -1.46
N TYR A 46 -0.37 5.66 -1.02
CA TYR A 46 -1.58 5.31 -1.79
C TYR A 46 -1.63 5.98 -3.17
N LYS A 47 -1.10 7.20 -3.30
CA LYS A 47 -1.03 7.91 -4.59
C LYS A 47 -0.11 7.23 -5.61
N ILE A 48 0.99 6.63 -5.16
CA ILE A 48 1.93 5.91 -6.04
C ILE A 48 1.53 4.46 -6.27
N MET A 49 0.60 3.94 -5.46
CA MET A 49 0.09 2.58 -5.58
C MET A 49 -0.78 2.49 -6.83
N LYS A 50 -0.20 1.94 -7.90
CA LYS A 50 -0.94 1.66 -9.13
C LYS A 50 -1.78 0.41 -8.95
N GLY A 51 -3.03 0.48 -9.37
CA GLY A 51 -3.88 -0.70 -9.51
C GLY A 51 -3.30 -1.70 -10.53
N PRO A 52 -3.81 -2.94 -10.56
CA PRO A 52 -3.47 -3.88 -11.60
C PRO A 52 -3.82 -3.32 -12.98
N THR A 53 -3.03 -3.63 -13.99
CA THR A 53 -3.40 -3.37 -15.39
C THR A 53 -4.64 -4.20 -15.74
N ASP A 54 -5.41 -3.79 -16.76
CA ASP A 54 -6.63 -4.51 -17.18
C ASP A 54 -6.38 -6.00 -17.45
N SER A 55 -5.27 -6.31 -18.12
CA SER A 55 -4.82 -7.69 -18.36
C SER A 55 -4.58 -8.47 -17.06
N ARG A 56 -4.01 -7.82 -16.05
CA ARG A 56 -3.74 -8.42 -14.74
C ARG A 56 -5.02 -8.54 -13.92
N ALA A 57 -5.91 -7.56 -14.01
CA ALA A 57 -7.22 -7.57 -13.36
C ALA A 57 -8.07 -8.74 -13.87
N MET A 58 -8.10 -8.98 -15.18
CA MET A 58 -8.83 -10.11 -15.77
C MET A 58 -8.29 -11.47 -15.28
N ILE A 59 -6.97 -11.61 -15.16
CA ILE A 59 -6.36 -12.83 -14.61
C ILE A 59 -6.75 -13.02 -13.14
N LEU A 60 -6.74 -11.93 -12.35
CA LEU A 60 -7.12 -11.98 -10.94
C LEU A 60 -8.60 -12.31 -10.75
N LEU A 61 -9.48 -11.71 -11.56
CA LEU A 61 -10.92 -12.00 -11.55
C LEU A 61 -11.17 -13.47 -11.87
N LYS A 62 -10.56 -13.99 -12.94
CA LYS A 62 -10.73 -15.40 -13.32
C LYS A 62 -10.21 -16.36 -12.24
N ARG A 63 -9.15 -16.00 -11.52
CA ARG A 63 -8.68 -16.76 -10.35
C ARG A 63 -9.67 -16.72 -9.20
N ALA A 64 -10.26 -15.56 -8.93
CA ALA A 64 -11.27 -15.41 -7.90
C ALA A 64 -12.53 -16.24 -8.23
N GLU A 65 -13.00 -16.21 -9.49
CA GLU A 65 -14.11 -17.03 -9.98
C GLU A 65 -13.83 -18.53 -9.81
N MET A 66 -12.65 -19.01 -10.26
CA MET A 66 -12.28 -20.42 -10.09
C MET A 66 -12.24 -20.82 -8.61
N HIS A 67 -11.76 -19.94 -7.74
CA HIS A 67 -11.75 -20.21 -6.30
C HIS A 67 -13.17 -20.24 -5.72
N ALA A 68 -14.03 -19.29 -6.08
CA ALA A 68 -15.44 -19.29 -5.67
C ALA A 68 -16.18 -20.55 -6.13
N HIS A 69 -15.98 -20.95 -7.39
CA HIS A 69 -16.54 -22.20 -7.94
C HIS A 69 -16.03 -23.43 -7.17
N SER A 70 -14.75 -23.46 -6.78
CA SER A 70 -14.19 -24.56 -5.97
C SER A 70 -14.80 -24.67 -4.57
N LEU A 71 -15.41 -23.58 -4.09
CA LEU A 71 -16.16 -23.51 -2.83
C LEU A 71 -17.67 -23.74 -3.03
N GLY A 72 -18.13 -24.01 -4.26
CA GLY A 72 -19.53 -24.26 -4.58
C GLY A 72 -20.37 -22.99 -4.79
N ILE A 73 -19.76 -21.80 -4.86
CA ILE A 73 -20.46 -20.55 -5.20
C ILE A 73 -20.60 -20.49 -6.72
N THR A 74 -21.83 -20.51 -7.23
CA THR A 74 -22.12 -20.56 -8.68
C THR A 74 -22.72 -19.28 -9.25
N GLY A 75 -22.74 -18.18 -8.47
CA GLY A 75 -23.21 -16.87 -8.92
C GLY A 75 -22.60 -15.74 -8.07
N ILE A 76 -22.15 -14.68 -8.76
CA ILE A 76 -21.61 -13.42 -8.22
C ILE A 76 -22.29 -12.26 -8.95
#